data_AF-A0A5B8J3E0-F1
#
_entry.id   AF-A0A5B8J3E0-F1
#
_cell.length_a   1.000
_cell.length_b   1.000
_cell.length_c   1.000
_cell.angle_alpha   90.00
_cell.angle_beta   90.00
_cell.angle_gamma   90.00
#
_symmetry.space_group_name_H-M   'P 1'
#
loop_
_entity.id
_entity.type
_entity.pdbx_description
1 polymer ?
#
loop_
_entity_poly.entity_id
_entity_poly.type
_entity_poly.pdbx_seq_one_letter_code
_entity_poly.pdbx_strand_id
1 'polypeptide(L)'
;MGLVLRQTMAVALAAMLFGATGIVPLSADTPRTGLMWNRSGLPAAFPLQVKTPSGQNYFLVLRDAENDRQALAAYINGGEFFKVLVPPGRFTLQFAIGQEWQGEDTLFGPDAQTRFVELGPPLTFKTRGIGTKAGHIVEILRADPEKPLQISIREQAICQTVLPPVPSPDARDLAIPYEYTHRPSTRRIRPVARPSFADDPLADRPADADRTAYRYTAPGYELYSNYCD
;
A
#
# COMPACT_ATOMS: atom_id res chain seq x y z
N MET A 1 -100.19 -12.84 1.31
CA MET A 1 -99.98 -13.01 2.77
C MET A 1 -98.53 -12.61 3.09
N GLY A 2 -98.35 -11.68 4.04
CA GLY A 2 -97.07 -11.30 4.69
C GLY A 2 -96.19 -10.32 3.90
N LEU A 3 -96.29 -9.00 4.11
CA LEU A 3 -95.44 -8.17 5.00
C LEU A 3 -93.92 -8.36 4.79
N VAL A 4 -93.19 -7.41 4.16
CA VAL A 4 -92.60 -6.19 4.77
C VAL A 4 -91.52 -6.53 5.80
N LEU A 5 -90.25 -6.12 5.57
CA LEU A 5 -89.59 -5.04 6.32
C LEU A 5 -88.14 -4.83 5.80
N ARG A 6 -87.85 -3.58 5.38
CA ARG A 6 -86.50 -3.04 5.26
C ARG A 6 -85.88 -2.94 6.66
N GLN A 7 -84.62 -3.32 6.83
CA GLN A 7 -83.79 -2.76 7.90
C GLN A 7 -82.48 -2.21 7.33
N THR A 8 -82.35 -0.92 7.59
CA THR A 8 -81.22 -0.02 7.40
C THR A 8 -80.16 -0.23 8.48
N MET A 9 -78.89 -0.19 8.07
CA MET A 9 -77.78 0.54 8.70
C MET A 9 -77.47 0.28 10.19
N ALA A 10 -76.34 -0.37 10.46
CA ALA A 10 -75.53 -0.09 11.65
C ALA A 10 -74.05 -0.28 11.32
N VAL A 11 -73.34 0.86 11.35
CA VAL A 11 -71.90 1.01 11.24
C VAL A 11 -71.23 0.34 12.43
N ALA A 12 -70.27 -0.55 12.18
CA ALA A 12 -69.27 -0.95 13.17
C ALA A 12 -67.89 -0.75 12.55
N LEU A 13 -67.40 0.47 12.73
CA LEU A 13 -66.06 0.92 12.39
C LEU A 13 -65.05 0.21 13.32
N ALA A 14 -64.63 -1.00 12.96
CA ALA A 14 -63.50 -1.67 13.60
C ALA A 14 -62.21 -1.24 12.91
N ALA A 15 -61.75 -0.03 13.24
CA ALA A 15 -60.40 0.41 12.95
C ALA A 15 -59.41 -0.40 13.81
N MET A 16 -59.03 -1.59 13.33
CA MET A 16 -57.85 -2.28 13.86
C MET A 16 -56.62 -1.49 13.42
N LEU A 17 -56.18 -0.63 14.33
CA LEU A 17 -54.84 -0.07 14.41
C LEU A 17 -53.83 -1.23 14.43
N PHE A 18 -53.39 -1.68 13.25
CA PHE A 18 -52.11 -2.35 13.12
C PHE A 18 -51.05 -1.29 13.39
N GLY A 19 -50.64 -1.22 14.66
CA GLY A 19 -49.43 -0.51 15.06
C GLY A 19 -48.27 -1.08 14.23
N ALA A 20 -47.81 -0.30 13.26
CA ALA A 20 -46.56 -0.54 12.60
C ALA A 20 -45.46 -0.44 13.67
N THR A 21 -45.11 -1.57 14.28
CA THR A 21 -43.82 -1.76 14.92
C THR A 21 -42.78 -1.65 13.82
N GLY A 22 -42.36 -0.41 13.53
CA GLY A 22 -41.16 -0.13 12.79
C GLY A 22 -40.00 -0.68 13.60
N ILE A 23 -39.53 -1.86 13.23
CA ILE A 23 -38.19 -2.31 13.61
C ILE A 23 -37.28 -1.32 12.90
N VAL A 24 -36.79 -0.31 13.62
CA VAL A 24 -35.67 0.50 13.15
C VAL A 24 -34.50 -0.48 13.11
N PRO A 25 -33.98 -0.85 11.92
CA PRO A 25 -32.80 -1.69 11.89
C PRO A 25 -31.71 -0.97 12.67
N LEU A 26 -31.02 -1.70 13.55
CA LEU A 26 -29.77 -1.21 14.14
C LEU A 26 -28.89 -0.86 12.93
N SER A 27 -28.65 0.43 12.69
CA SER A 27 -27.65 0.84 11.72
C SER A 27 -26.36 0.13 12.11
N ALA A 28 -25.92 -0.79 11.25
CA ALA A 28 -24.60 -1.39 11.37
C ALA A 28 -23.61 -0.22 11.40
N ASP A 29 -22.68 -0.24 12.35
CA ASP A 29 -21.67 0.81 12.46
C ASP A 29 -20.98 0.93 11.09
N THR A 30 -21.20 2.07 10.41
CA THR A 30 -20.70 2.27 9.05
C THR A 30 -19.18 2.14 9.08
N PRO A 31 -18.58 1.26 8.26
CA PRO A 31 -17.14 1.06 8.30
C PRO A 31 -16.39 2.37 8.07
N ARG A 32 -15.22 2.49 8.69
CA ARG A 32 -14.31 3.59 8.35
C ARG A 32 -13.73 3.36 6.96
N THR A 33 -13.40 4.45 6.26
CA THR A 33 -12.66 4.36 4.99
C THR A 33 -11.38 3.58 5.21
N GLY A 34 -11.17 2.52 4.42
CA GLY A 34 -10.05 1.63 4.64
C GLY A 34 -10.12 0.32 3.87
N LEU A 35 -9.00 -0.40 3.93
CA LEU A 35 -8.90 -1.77 3.44
C LEU A 35 -9.79 -2.69 4.29
N MET A 36 -10.65 -3.47 3.63
CA MET A 36 -11.45 -4.48 4.32
C MET A 36 -10.72 -5.82 4.34
N TRP A 37 -10.17 -6.24 3.20
CA TRP A 37 -9.37 -7.46 3.11
C TRP A 37 -8.45 -7.46 1.90
N ASN A 38 -7.40 -8.28 1.97
CA ASN A 38 -6.49 -8.59 0.86
C ASN A 38 -6.31 -10.12 0.79
N ARG A 39 -6.75 -10.70 -0.33
CA ARG A 39 -6.75 -12.16 -0.61
C ARG A 39 -5.76 -12.54 -1.71
N SER A 40 -4.95 -11.61 -2.19
CA SER A 40 -4.00 -11.84 -3.29
C SER A 40 -2.87 -12.82 -2.95
N GLY A 41 -2.51 -12.94 -1.67
CA GLY A 41 -1.31 -13.66 -1.25
C GLY A 41 0.01 -13.00 -1.66
N LEU A 42 -0.05 -11.79 -2.23
CA LEU A 42 1.12 -11.05 -2.72
C LEU A 42 1.34 -9.77 -1.92
N PRO A 43 2.60 -9.27 -1.83
CA PRO A 43 2.88 -8.01 -1.17
C PRO A 43 2.15 -6.82 -1.82
N ALA A 44 1.38 -6.10 -1.01
CA ALA A 44 0.78 -4.82 -1.40
C ALA A 44 1.85 -3.72 -1.41
N ALA A 45 2.24 -3.25 -2.60
CA ALA A 45 3.39 -2.36 -2.76
C ALA A 45 3.16 -1.16 -3.69
N PHE A 46 2.13 -1.20 -4.54
CA PHE A 46 1.91 -0.21 -5.60
C PHE A 46 0.79 0.77 -5.23
N PRO A 47 0.95 2.08 -5.44
CA PRO A 47 0.00 3.06 -4.93
C PRO A 47 -1.30 3.07 -5.73
N LEU A 48 -2.44 2.92 -5.04
CA LEU A 48 -3.76 3.25 -5.55
C LEU A 48 -4.36 4.36 -4.69
N GLN A 49 -4.80 5.43 -5.33
CA GLN A 49 -5.58 6.48 -4.69
C GLN A 49 -6.95 6.56 -5.33
N VAL A 50 -7.99 6.64 -4.50
CA VAL A 50 -9.36 6.84 -4.95
C VAL A 50 -9.89 8.14 -4.34
N LYS A 51 -10.46 8.98 -5.19
CA LYS A 51 -11.14 10.22 -4.82
C LYS A 51 -12.59 10.10 -5.22
N THR A 52 -13.49 10.41 -4.31
CA THR A 52 -14.93 10.30 -4.53
C THR A 52 -15.63 11.58 -4.08
N PRO A 53 -16.78 11.92 -4.69
CA PRO A 53 -17.61 13.00 -4.18
C PRO A 53 -18.26 12.57 -2.86
N SER A 54 -18.69 13.54 -2.06
CA SER A 54 -19.52 13.28 -0.88
C SER A 54 -20.94 12.86 -1.27
N GLY A 55 -21.66 12.28 -0.30
CA GLY A 55 -23.09 11.96 -0.41
C GLY A 55 -23.42 10.50 -0.73
N GLN A 56 -22.47 9.74 -1.30
CA GLN A 56 -22.59 8.29 -1.44
C GLN A 56 -21.34 7.61 -0.91
N ASN A 57 -21.48 6.37 -0.49
CA ASN A 57 -20.41 5.50 -0.04
C ASN A 57 -20.08 4.47 -1.11
N TYR A 58 -18.86 3.94 -1.05
CA TYR A 58 -18.31 3.09 -2.09
C TYR A 58 -17.69 1.85 -1.49
N PHE A 59 -18.02 0.71 -2.07
CA PHE A 59 -17.31 -0.54 -1.85
C PHE A 59 -16.54 -0.88 -3.13
N LEU A 60 -15.22 -0.89 -3.01
CA LEU A 60 -14.30 -1.15 -4.11
C LEU A 60 -13.79 -2.58 -4.03
N VAL A 61 -13.88 -3.30 -5.14
CA VAL A 61 -13.24 -4.61 -5.33
C VAL A 61 -12.26 -4.53 -6.49
N LEU A 62 -11.04 -5.03 -6.27
CA LEU A 62 -10.07 -5.28 -7.32
C LEU A 62 -10.16 -6.75 -7.73
N ARG A 63 -10.41 -6.98 -9.01
CA ARG A 63 -10.48 -8.31 -9.62
C ARG A 63 -9.30 -8.51 -10.54
N ASP A 64 -8.61 -9.62 -10.37
CA ASP A 64 -7.50 -9.99 -11.25
C ASP A 64 -7.99 -10.10 -12.69
N ALA A 65 -7.35 -9.40 -13.61
CA ALA A 65 -7.83 -9.30 -14.99
C ALA A 65 -7.63 -10.60 -15.81
N GLU A 66 -6.85 -11.57 -15.32
CA GLU A 66 -6.59 -12.84 -16.00
C GLU A 66 -7.56 -13.94 -15.56
N ASN A 67 -7.84 -14.01 -14.26
CA ASN A 67 -8.64 -15.10 -13.67
C ASN A 67 -9.90 -14.64 -12.93
N ASP A 68 -10.16 -13.34 -12.91
CA ASP A 68 -11.39 -12.72 -12.41
C ASP A 68 -11.64 -12.90 -10.89
N ARG A 69 -10.62 -13.41 -10.16
CA ARG A 69 -10.65 -13.58 -8.71
C ARG A 69 -10.52 -12.25 -8.01
N GLN A 70 -11.26 -12.09 -6.94
CA GLN A 70 -11.18 -10.89 -6.12
C GLN A 70 -9.87 -10.90 -5.30
N ALA A 71 -9.03 -9.90 -5.51
CA ALA A 71 -7.72 -9.82 -4.88
C ALA A 71 -7.72 -8.93 -3.64
N LEU A 72 -8.52 -7.87 -3.64
CA LEU A 72 -8.55 -6.86 -2.57
C LEU A 72 -9.92 -6.17 -2.56
N ALA A 73 -10.43 -5.82 -1.37
CA ALA A 73 -11.55 -4.91 -1.25
C ALA A 73 -11.38 -3.85 -0.17
N ALA A 74 -12.07 -2.74 -0.37
CA ALA A 74 -12.02 -1.58 0.51
C ALA A 74 -13.39 -0.91 0.59
N TYR A 75 -13.65 -0.27 1.72
CA TYR A 75 -14.78 0.61 1.92
C TYR A 75 -14.32 2.06 1.93
N ILE A 76 -15.10 2.96 1.34
CA ILE A 76 -14.77 4.39 1.21
C ILE A 76 -16.03 5.20 1.52
N ASN A 77 -15.96 6.00 2.58
CA ASN A 77 -16.95 7.03 2.84
C ASN A 77 -16.83 8.14 1.79
N GLY A 78 -17.96 8.57 1.24
CA GLY A 78 -17.99 9.62 0.24
C GLY A 78 -17.30 10.91 0.68
N GLY A 79 -16.43 11.45 -0.17
CA GLY A 79 -15.70 12.69 0.11
C GLY A 79 -14.41 12.50 0.91
N GLU A 80 -14.14 11.29 1.42
CA GLU A 80 -12.85 10.99 2.04
C GLU A 80 -11.81 10.56 0.99
N PHE A 81 -10.55 10.93 1.23
CA PHE A 81 -9.44 10.48 0.41
C PHE A 81 -9.02 9.07 0.81
N PHE A 82 -9.14 8.12 -0.12
CA PHE A 82 -8.69 6.75 0.10
C PHE A 82 -7.34 6.50 -0.59
N LYS A 83 -6.38 5.97 0.16
CA LYS A 83 -5.06 5.55 -0.35
C LYS A 83 -4.74 4.16 0.16
N VAL A 84 -4.27 3.29 -0.72
CA VAL A 84 -3.91 1.92 -0.38
C VAL A 84 -2.76 1.44 -1.26
N LEU A 85 -2.00 0.46 -0.77
CA LEU A 85 -1.05 -0.27 -1.59
C LEU A 85 -1.74 -1.51 -2.17
N VAL A 86 -1.48 -1.75 -3.44
CA VAL A 86 -2.06 -2.84 -4.24
C VAL A 86 -0.96 -3.84 -4.59
N PRO A 87 -1.28 -5.14 -4.69
CA PRO A 87 -0.37 -6.14 -5.25
C PRO A 87 0.11 -5.81 -6.67
N PRO A 88 1.23 -6.38 -7.14
CA PRO A 88 1.57 -6.34 -8.55
C PRO A 88 0.50 -7.08 -9.37
N GLY A 89 0.22 -6.58 -10.58
CA GLY A 89 -0.70 -7.26 -11.49
C GLY A 89 -1.53 -6.30 -12.34
N ARG A 90 -2.52 -6.87 -13.04
CA ARG A 90 -3.54 -6.14 -13.78
C ARG A 90 -4.88 -6.35 -13.10
N PHE A 91 -5.56 -5.28 -12.73
CA PHE A 91 -6.82 -5.36 -12.01
C PHE A 91 -7.92 -4.56 -12.68
N THR A 92 -9.09 -5.18 -12.79
CA THR A 92 -10.35 -4.49 -13.06
C THR A 92 -10.90 -3.98 -11.73
N LEU A 93 -11.32 -2.72 -11.70
CA LEU A 93 -11.88 -2.11 -10.49
C LEU A 93 -13.40 -2.10 -10.61
N GLN A 94 -14.08 -2.68 -9.63
CA GLN A 94 -15.53 -2.66 -9.52
C GLN A 94 -15.95 -1.88 -8.29
N PHE A 95 -16.89 -0.97 -8.45
CA PHE A 95 -17.52 -0.21 -7.39
C PHE A 95 -18.96 -0.67 -7.22
N ALA A 96 -19.35 -0.96 -5.99
CA ALA A 96 -20.72 -0.85 -5.54
C ALA A 96 -20.89 0.51 -4.85
N ILE A 97 -21.98 1.21 -5.13
CA ILE A 97 -22.22 2.59 -4.71
C ILE A 97 -23.61 2.68 -4.10
N GLY A 98 -23.74 3.29 -2.92
CA GLY A 98 -25.03 3.54 -2.29
C GLY A 98 -24.91 4.40 -1.04
N GLN A 99 -26.01 4.60 -0.32
CA GLN A 99 -26.04 5.50 0.84
C GLN A 99 -25.75 4.77 2.15
N GLU A 100 -26.50 3.70 2.44
CA GLU A 100 -26.45 3.00 3.72
C GLU A 100 -25.76 1.65 3.56
N TRP A 101 -24.67 1.44 4.29
CA TRP A 101 -23.94 0.17 4.27
C TRP A 101 -24.66 -0.89 5.11
N GLN A 102 -24.86 -2.07 4.54
CA GLN A 102 -25.59 -3.19 5.13
C GLN A 102 -24.74 -4.47 5.26
N GLY A 103 -23.43 -4.39 5.01
CA GLY A 103 -22.49 -5.52 5.08
C GLY A 103 -22.04 -6.01 3.70
N GLU A 104 -21.01 -6.87 3.65
CA GLU A 104 -20.41 -7.29 2.38
C GLU A 104 -21.33 -8.15 1.50
N ASP A 105 -22.25 -8.90 2.12
CA ASP A 105 -23.20 -9.76 1.39
C ASP A 105 -24.35 -8.96 0.78
N THR A 106 -24.79 -7.89 1.45
CA THR A 106 -25.95 -7.08 1.06
C THR A 106 -25.56 -5.73 0.44
N LEU A 107 -24.29 -5.34 0.59
CA LEU A 107 -23.70 -4.08 0.15
C LEU A 107 -24.50 -2.86 0.65
N PHE A 108 -25.16 -2.13 -0.24
CA PHE A 108 -25.95 -0.96 0.13
C PHE A 108 -27.46 -1.22 0.12
N GLY A 109 -27.86 -2.49 0.10
CA GLY A 109 -29.25 -2.92 -0.02
C GLY A 109 -29.57 -3.52 -1.40
N PRO A 110 -30.86 -3.76 -1.69
CA PRO A 110 -31.30 -4.37 -2.96
C PRO A 110 -30.84 -3.55 -4.19
N ASP A 111 -30.92 -4.14 -5.39
CA ASP A 111 -30.38 -3.57 -6.64
C ASP A 111 -30.75 -2.10 -6.92
N ALA A 112 -31.93 -1.64 -6.47
CA ALA A 112 -32.34 -0.25 -6.61
C ALA A 112 -31.55 0.74 -5.73
N GLN A 113 -30.92 0.25 -4.66
CA GLN A 113 -30.10 1.01 -3.70
C GLN A 113 -28.60 0.83 -3.92
N THR A 114 -28.19 -0.27 -4.56
CA THR A 114 -26.79 -0.57 -4.88
C THR A 114 -26.54 -0.43 -6.38
N ARG A 115 -25.79 0.60 -6.76
CA ARG A 115 -25.34 0.78 -8.15
C ARG A 115 -23.96 0.16 -8.36
N PHE A 116 -23.84 -0.72 -9.34
CA PHE A 116 -22.56 -1.31 -9.74
C PHE A 116 -21.92 -0.58 -10.92
N VAL A 117 -20.60 -0.36 -10.85
CA VAL A 117 -19.80 0.27 -11.90
C VAL A 117 -18.48 -0.45 -12.02
N GLU A 118 -18.15 -0.91 -13.22
CA GLU A 118 -16.84 -1.47 -13.54
C GLU A 118 -16.01 -0.46 -14.34
N LEU A 119 -14.73 -0.31 -13.97
CA LEU A 119 -13.79 0.51 -14.70
C LEU A 119 -13.07 -0.31 -15.77
N GLY A 120 -13.17 0.16 -17.02
CA GLY A 120 -12.38 -0.34 -18.14
C GLY A 120 -11.49 0.76 -18.73
N PRO A 121 -10.28 0.43 -19.23
CA PRO A 121 -9.61 -0.88 -19.22
C PRO A 121 -8.93 -1.23 -17.86
N PRO A 122 -8.46 -2.48 -17.65
CA PRO A 122 -7.75 -2.88 -16.43
C PRO A 122 -6.51 -2.04 -16.15
N LEU A 123 -6.30 -1.73 -14.86
CA LEU A 123 -5.17 -0.93 -14.39
C LEU A 123 -3.97 -1.83 -14.10
N THR A 124 -2.77 -1.41 -14.53
CA THR A 124 -1.54 -2.18 -14.34
C THR A 124 -0.70 -1.60 -13.21
N PHE A 125 -0.36 -2.43 -12.24
CA PHE A 125 0.49 -2.12 -11.09
C PHE A 125 1.78 -2.92 -11.20
N LYS A 126 2.90 -2.23 -11.43
CA LYS A 126 4.19 -2.88 -11.70
C LYS A 126 5.37 -1.98 -11.40
N THR A 127 6.52 -2.59 -11.21
CA THR A 127 7.79 -1.86 -11.16
C THR A 127 8.18 -1.42 -12.57
N ARG A 128 8.61 -0.17 -12.72
CA ARG A 128 9.21 0.39 -13.94
C ARG A 128 10.67 0.72 -13.64
N GLY A 129 11.58 0.30 -14.52
CA GLY A 129 13.01 0.56 -14.35
C GLY A 129 13.57 0.06 -13.01
N ILE A 130 14.47 0.85 -12.42
CA ILE A 130 15.16 0.53 -11.17
C ILE A 130 14.49 1.35 -10.05
N GLY A 131 13.44 0.80 -9.44
CA GLY A 131 12.87 1.36 -8.21
C GLY A 131 11.62 2.23 -8.36
N THR A 132 10.98 2.33 -9.53
CA THR A 132 9.71 3.06 -9.65
C THR A 132 8.53 2.11 -9.50
N LYS A 133 7.71 2.27 -8.45
CA LYS A 133 6.46 1.53 -8.26
C LYS A 133 5.31 2.29 -8.91
N ALA A 134 4.86 1.84 -10.07
CA ALA A 134 3.77 2.49 -10.81
C ALA A 134 2.39 2.03 -10.30
N GLY A 135 1.48 2.99 -10.20
CA GLY A 135 0.10 2.80 -9.78
C GLY A 135 -0.81 3.91 -10.34
N HIS A 136 -1.96 4.15 -9.72
CA HIS A 136 -3.04 4.95 -10.33
C HIS A 136 -3.81 5.80 -9.34
N ILE A 137 -4.27 6.97 -9.80
CA ILE A 137 -5.27 7.80 -9.14
C ILE A 137 -6.57 7.63 -9.92
N VAL A 138 -7.61 7.19 -9.24
CA VAL A 138 -8.98 7.09 -9.75
C VAL A 138 -9.82 8.17 -9.08
N GLU A 139 -10.46 9.00 -9.88
CA GLU A 139 -11.24 10.13 -9.40
C GLU A 139 -12.65 10.05 -10.00
N ILE A 140 -13.64 9.78 -9.14
CA ILE A 140 -15.04 9.87 -9.51
C ILE A 140 -15.42 11.36 -9.37
N LEU A 141 -15.74 11.99 -10.48
CA LEU A 141 -16.07 13.42 -10.54
C LEU A 141 -17.54 13.67 -10.19
N ARG A 142 -18.42 12.76 -10.59
CA ARG A 142 -19.85 12.83 -10.32
C ARG A 142 -20.46 11.44 -10.25
N ALA A 143 -21.26 11.21 -9.21
CA ALA A 143 -22.05 10.00 -9.01
C ALA A 143 -23.54 10.38 -8.95
N ASP A 144 -24.09 10.74 -10.11
CA ASP A 144 -25.53 11.01 -10.26
C ASP A 144 -26.25 9.67 -10.53
N PRO A 145 -27.27 9.27 -9.75
CA PRO A 145 -27.96 8.00 -9.91
C PRO A 145 -28.48 7.74 -11.33
N GLU A 146 -28.89 8.78 -12.04
CA GLU A 146 -29.54 8.66 -13.36
C GLU A 146 -28.56 8.78 -14.53
N LYS A 147 -27.30 9.15 -14.27
CA LYS A 147 -26.31 9.41 -15.33
C LYS A 147 -25.11 8.48 -15.21
N PRO A 148 -24.39 8.22 -16.31
CA PRO A 148 -23.11 7.53 -16.26
C PRO A 148 -22.15 8.24 -15.29
N LEU A 149 -21.36 7.47 -14.54
CA LEU A 149 -20.31 8.05 -13.71
C LEU A 149 -19.32 8.79 -14.60
N GLN A 150 -18.93 9.99 -14.17
CA GLN A 150 -17.81 10.70 -14.77
C GLN A 150 -16.56 10.35 -13.96
N ILE A 151 -15.56 9.78 -14.63
CA ILE A 151 -14.39 9.20 -13.98
C ILE A 151 -13.13 9.68 -14.71
N SER A 152 -12.13 10.08 -13.94
CA SER A 152 -10.78 10.39 -14.42
C SER A 152 -9.81 9.38 -13.84
N ILE A 153 -8.93 8.84 -14.68
CA ILE A 153 -7.86 7.92 -14.27
C ILE A 153 -6.53 8.56 -14.69
N ARG A 154 -5.59 8.65 -13.75
CA ARG A 154 -4.24 9.17 -13.99
C ARG A 154 -3.22 8.21 -13.41
N GLU A 155 -2.05 8.13 -14.04
CA GLU A 155 -0.93 7.38 -13.47
C GLU A 155 -0.36 8.11 -12.25
N GLN A 156 0.16 7.36 -11.30
CA GLN A 156 1.03 7.86 -10.22
C GLN A 156 2.15 6.87 -9.96
N ALA A 157 3.23 7.32 -9.34
CA ALA A 157 4.34 6.43 -9.00
C ALA A 157 5.04 6.83 -7.72
N ILE A 158 5.62 5.83 -7.04
CA ILE A 158 6.57 6.00 -5.95
C ILE A 158 7.97 5.68 -6.49
N CYS A 159 8.87 6.64 -6.41
CA CYS A 159 10.26 6.53 -6.81
C CYS A 159 11.11 6.12 -5.59
N GLN A 160 11.90 5.06 -5.75
CA GLN A 160 12.81 4.57 -4.73
C GLN A 160 14.27 4.91 -5.09
N THR A 161 14.97 5.55 -4.17
CA THR A 161 16.40 5.87 -4.29
C THR A 161 17.18 5.01 -3.31
N VAL A 162 18.15 4.27 -3.84
CA VAL A 162 19.10 3.49 -3.03
C VAL A 162 20.34 4.32 -2.82
N LEU A 163 20.59 4.73 -1.58
CA LEU A 163 21.84 5.39 -1.21
C LEU A 163 22.85 4.33 -0.76
N PRO A 164 24.00 4.21 -1.43
CA PRO A 164 25.08 3.40 -0.90
C PRO A 164 25.55 3.99 0.43
N PRO A 165 26.00 3.16 1.39
CA PRO A 165 26.57 3.68 2.60
C PRO A 165 27.77 4.55 2.24
N VAL A 166 27.78 5.77 2.79
CA VAL A 166 28.97 6.61 2.72
C VAL A 166 30.04 5.91 3.57
N PRO A 167 31.19 5.53 3.01
CA PRO A 167 32.27 4.99 3.82
C PRO A 167 32.65 6.05 4.85
N SER A 168 32.39 5.77 6.12
CA SER A 168 32.96 6.59 7.20
C SER A 168 34.47 6.38 7.12
N PRO A 169 35.30 7.42 6.95
CA PRO A 169 36.73 7.25 7.10
C PRO A 169 36.95 6.72 8.51
N ASP A 170 37.58 5.55 8.62
CA ASP A 170 38.00 5.03 9.92
C ASP A 170 38.77 6.15 10.62
N ALA A 171 38.49 6.39 11.91
CA ALA A 171 39.14 7.48 12.66
C ALA A 171 40.69 7.41 12.64
N ARG A 172 41.26 6.29 12.21
CA ARG A 172 42.69 6.08 11.96
C ARG A 172 43.21 6.77 10.71
N ASP A 173 42.40 6.92 9.66
CA ASP A 173 42.78 7.59 8.41
C ASP A 173 42.76 9.13 8.53
N LEU A 174 42.14 9.67 9.59
CA LEU A 174 42.12 11.10 9.90
C LEU A 174 43.21 11.52 10.89
N ALA A 175 44.09 10.61 11.31
CA ALA A 175 45.25 10.95 12.11
C ALA A 175 46.27 11.70 11.24
N ILE A 176 46.07 13.01 11.08
CA ILE A 176 47.13 13.90 10.59
C ILE A 176 48.27 13.77 11.61
N PRO A 177 49.47 13.30 11.20
CA PRO A 177 50.59 13.23 12.13
C PRO A 177 50.99 14.67 12.48
N TYR A 178 50.59 15.14 13.66
CA TYR A 178 51.21 16.31 14.24
C TYR A 178 52.63 15.88 14.65
N GLU A 179 53.60 16.25 13.81
CA GLU A 179 55.01 15.93 14.04
C GLU A 179 55.54 16.81 15.19
N TYR A 180 55.30 16.39 16.43
CA TYR A 180 55.91 17.00 17.60
C TYR A 180 57.38 16.57 17.64
N THR A 181 58.25 17.42 17.12
CA THR A 181 59.70 17.22 17.12
C THR A 181 60.27 17.35 18.54
N HIS A 182 60.08 16.33 19.37
CA HIS A 182 60.92 16.16 20.54
C HIS A 182 62.21 15.49 20.09
N ARG A 183 63.29 16.26 20.07
CA ARG A 183 64.68 15.79 19.86
C ARG A 183 65.23 15.28 21.20
N PRO A 184 65.55 13.97 21.36
CA PRO A 184 66.46 13.55 22.41
C PRO A 184 67.81 13.28 21.76
N SER A 185 68.80 14.08 22.11
CA SER A 185 70.19 13.83 21.77
C SER A 185 70.71 12.65 22.57
N THR A 186 71.29 11.63 21.91
CA THR A 186 72.54 11.00 22.35
C THR A 186 73.26 10.26 21.19
N ARG A 187 74.40 10.84 20.82
CA ARG A 187 75.68 10.23 20.36
C ARG A 187 75.90 8.79 20.90
N ARG A 188 76.53 7.78 20.25
CA ARG A 188 77.52 7.63 19.14
C ARG A 188 77.48 6.14 18.64
N ILE A 189 77.55 5.86 17.31
CA ILE A 189 78.66 5.22 16.52
C ILE A 189 78.98 3.73 16.91
N ARG A 190 79.08 2.68 16.04
CA ARG A 190 79.59 2.46 14.65
C ARG A 190 79.02 1.14 14.04
N PRO A 191 79.21 0.88 12.73
CA PRO A 191 78.56 -0.18 11.95
C PRO A 191 79.40 -1.47 11.85
N VAL A 192 78.74 -2.59 11.57
CA VAL A 192 79.40 -3.83 11.11
C VAL A 192 78.63 -4.43 9.93
N ALA A 193 79.41 -4.94 8.98
CA ALA A 193 79.10 -5.21 7.59
C ALA A 193 78.06 -6.31 7.33
N ARG A 194 77.38 -6.18 6.18
CA ARG A 194 76.64 -7.25 5.50
C ARG A 194 77.62 -8.23 4.83
N PRO A 195 77.33 -9.54 4.87
CA PRO A 195 77.59 -10.41 3.75
C PRO A 195 76.29 -10.72 3.00
N SER A 196 76.42 -10.64 1.67
CA SER A 196 75.45 -10.98 0.65
C SER A 196 75.07 -12.46 0.71
N PHE A 197 73.77 -12.77 0.72
CA PHE A 197 73.26 -14.09 0.34
C PHE A 197 72.69 -13.96 -1.07
N ALA A 198 73.41 -14.57 -2.01
CA ALA A 198 72.87 -14.95 -3.31
C ALA A 198 72.11 -16.28 -3.14
N ASP A 199 70.98 -16.35 -3.84
CA ASP A 199 70.33 -17.54 -4.39
C ASP A 199 69.80 -18.62 -3.43
N ASP A 200 68.49 -18.58 -3.14
CA ASP A 200 67.55 -19.65 -3.52
C ASP A 200 66.07 -19.19 -3.34
N PRO A 201 65.28 -19.04 -4.42
CA PRO A 201 63.85 -18.77 -4.32
C PRO A 201 63.08 -20.10 -4.33
N LEU A 202 62.19 -20.29 -3.35
CA LEU A 202 61.21 -21.39 -3.24
C LEU A 202 61.63 -22.59 -2.39
N ALA A 203 61.90 -22.38 -1.11
CA ALA A 203 61.53 -23.35 -0.08
C ALA A 203 61.41 -22.62 1.27
N ASP A 204 60.46 -23.04 2.09
CA ASP A 204 60.15 -22.51 3.43
C ASP A 204 59.47 -21.14 3.51
N ARG A 205 58.19 -21.10 3.11
CA ARG A 205 57.25 -20.15 3.75
C ARG A 205 56.98 -20.66 5.17
N PRO A 206 57.29 -19.89 6.23
CA PRO A 206 56.67 -20.14 7.52
C PRO A 206 55.16 -19.97 7.35
N ALA A 207 54.41 -20.87 7.98
CA ALA A 207 52.97 -20.73 8.19
C ALA A 207 52.72 -19.53 9.13
N ASP A 208 52.86 -18.32 8.59
CA ASP A 208 52.43 -17.12 9.29
C ASP A 208 50.90 -17.10 9.24
N ALA A 209 50.32 -17.49 10.36
CA ALA A 209 48.91 -17.50 10.62
C ALA A 209 48.39 -16.07 10.79
N ASP A 210 48.60 -15.20 9.80
CA ASP A 210 47.78 -14.01 9.66
C ASP A 210 46.49 -14.43 8.93
N ARG A 211 45.59 -15.02 9.72
CA ARG A 211 44.17 -15.10 9.36
C ARG A 211 43.65 -13.67 9.34
N THR A 212 43.92 -12.96 8.24
CA THR A 212 43.10 -11.85 7.78
C THR A 212 41.71 -12.43 7.50
N ALA A 213 40.92 -12.51 8.56
CA ALA A 213 39.51 -12.81 8.47
C ALA A 213 38.90 -11.66 7.67
N TYR A 214 38.66 -11.90 6.38
CA TYR A 214 37.80 -11.04 5.57
C TYR A 214 36.41 -11.08 6.22
N ARG A 215 36.16 -10.16 7.18
CA ARG A 215 34.81 -9.84 7.61
C ARG A 215 34.17 -9.12 6.44
N TYR A 216 33.43 -9.86 5.63
CA TYR A 216 32.49 -9.28 4.69
C TYR A 216 31.35 -8.66 5.51
N THR A 217 31.48 -7.38 5.86
CA THR A 217 30.35 -6.58 6.32
C THR A 217 29.60 -6.16 5.06
N ALA A 218 28.43 -6.75 4.82
CA ALA A 218 27.58 -6.29 3.73
C ALA A 218 27.29 -4.79 3.94
N PRO A 219 27.50 -3.92 2.93
CA PRO A 219 27.16 -2.52 3.05
C PRO A 219 25.67 -2.39 3.40
N GLY A 220 25.37 -1.70 4.49
CA GLY A 220 23.99 -1.31 4.82
C GLY A 220 23.54 -0.27 3.80
N TYR A 221 22.45 -0.52 3.08
CA TYR A 221 21.87 0.45 2.15
C TYR A 221 20.72 1.19 2.82
N GLU A 222 20.62 2.49 2.58
CA GLU A 222 19.45 3.26 2.96
C GLU A 222 18.50 3.40 1.76
N LEU A 223 17.23 3.05 1.98
CA LEU A 223 16.19 3.08 0.95
C LEU A 223 15.23 4.25 1.24
N TYR A 224 15.23 5.24 0.36
CA TYR A 224 14.30 6.36 0.42
C TYR A 224 13.20 6.18 -0.62
N SER A 225 11.95 6.47 -0.26
CA SER A 225 10.79 6.31 -1.15
C SER A 225 9.91 7.57 -1.09
N ASN A 226 9.68 8.21 -2.24
CA ASN A 226 8.82 9.40 -2.37
C ASN A 226 7.91 9.26 -3.59
N TYR A 227 6.82 10.04 -3.68
CA TYR A 227 6.10 10.16 -4.95
C TYR A 227 7.00 10.81 -5.99
N CYS A 228 6.93 10.33 -7.23
CA CYS A 228 7.67 10.94 -8.34
C CYS A 228 7.01 12.28 -8.70
N ASP A 229 7.83 13.32 -8.93
CA ASP A 229 7.40 14.64 -9.44
C ASP A 229 7.20 14.66 -10.96
#